data_AF-A0A374BQC4-F1
#
_entry.id   AF-A0A374BQC4-F1
#
_cell.length_a   1.000
_cell.length_b   1.000
_cell.length_c   1.000
_cell.angle_alpha   90.00
_cell.angle_beta   90.00
_cell.angle_gamma   90.00
#
_symmetry.space_group_name_H-M   'P 1'
#
loop_
_entity.id
_entity.type
_entity.pdbx_description
1 polymer ?
#
loop_
_entity_poly.entity_id
_entity_poly.type
_entity_poly.pdbx_seq_one_letter_code
_entity_poly.pdbx_strand_id
1 'polypeptide(L)'
;MTDTNIFYETGDIQFSTCQTIVVPVNCEGTMDEGIASIFRRRYPYMFERYKWICEQGLLAPGKLWIYNSPSKRKILIFPVLQHGEEIYRYMELGLAKFLATYQEKGITSVAFPLFNPTGTTEKDVLGLMSYYLAKCDIAVEIYTEYIPRSQTLVPLLERLCGKFTDKEIYNIKKKLCFEVD
;
A
#
# COMPACT_ATOMS: atom_id res chain seq x y z
N MET A 1 5.27 17.78 23.92
CA MET A 1 4.99 17.43 22.52
C MET A 1 4.18 16.15 22.60
N THR A 2 2.95 16.12 22.10
CA THR A 2 2.27 14.83 21.90
C THR A 2 3.04 14.12 20.81
N ASP A 3 3.73 13.04 21.15
CA ASP A 3 4.38 12.19 20.15
C ASP A 3 3.27 11.70 19.20
N THR A 4 3.24 12.28 18.00
CA THR A 4 2.33 11.84 16.94
C THR A 4 2.83 10.48 16.45
N ASN A 5 1.95 9.49 16.44
CA ASN A 5 2.26 8.16 15.91
C ASN A 5 2.25 8.14 14.36
N ILE A 6 1.83 9.24 13.72
CA ILE A 6 1.78 9.40 12.26
C ILE A 6 3.03 10.12 11.76
N PHE A 7 3.65 9.54 10.73
CA PHE A 7 4.78 10.05 9.97
C PHE A 7 4.37 10.20 8.51
N TYR A 8 4.57 11.39 7.93
CA TYR A 8 4.30 11.64 6.51
C TYR A 8 5.57 11.40 5.71
N GLU A 9 5.47 10.53 4.70
CA GLU A 9 6.61 10.07 3.92
C GLU A 9 6.43 10.38 2.42
N THR A 10 7.54 10.59 1.74
CA THR A 10 7.59 10.64 0.27
C THR A 10 8.51 9.54 -0.24
N GLY A 11 8.13 8.87 -1.32
CA GLY A 11 8.87 7.70 -1.77
C GLY A 11 7.99 6.59 -2.34
N ASP A 12 8.56 5.40 -2.41
CA ASP A 12 7.84 4.19 -2.77
C ASP A 12 7.59 3.34 -1.53
N ILE A 13 6.31 3.25 -1.15
CA ILE A 13 5.81 2.51 0.02
C ILE A 13 6.27 1.04 0.07
N GLN A 14 6.61 0.44 -1.07
CA GLN A 14 7.18 -0.92 -1.09
C GLN A 14 8.46 -1.05 -0.24
N PHE A 15 9.18 0.06 -0.07
CA PHE A 15 10.43 0.13 0.67
C PHE A 15 10.26 0.60 2.11
N SER A 16 9.02 0.85 2.55
CA SER A 16 8.70 1.09 3.96
C SER A 16 9.30 0.00 4.85
N THR A 17 9.75 0.41 6.03
CA THR A 17 10.25 -0.51 7.07
C THR A 17 9.14 -1.04 7.97
N CYS A 18 7.92 -0.52 7.82
CA CYS A 18 6.75 -0.99 8.54
C CYS A 18 6.49 -2.49 8.31
N GLN A 19 6.00 -3.15 9.35
CA GLN A 19 5.66 -4.57 9.33
C GLN A 19 4.54 -4.86 8.33
N THR A 20 3.58 -3.93 8.25
CA THR A 20 2.40 -4.05 7.39
C THR A 20 2.38 -2.96 6.32
N ILE A 21 2.11 -3.32 5.07
CA ILE A 21 1.82 -2.36 4.00
C ILE A 21 0.37 -2.52 3.57
N VAL A 22 -0.33 -1.41 3.45
CA VAL A 22 -1.69 -1.36 2.94
C VAL A 22 -1.69 -1.28 1.43
N VAL A 23 -2.48 -2.14 0.80
CA VAL A 23 -2.69 -2.16 -0.65
C VAL A 23 -4.17 -1.95 -0.91
N PRO A 24 -4.57 -0.74 -1.35
CA PRO A 24 -5.90 -0.45 -1.86
C PRO A 24 -6.22 -1.36 -3.05
N VAL A 25 -7.39 -1.99 -3.03
CA VAL A 25 -7.86 -2.89 -4.10
C VAL A 25 -9.35 -2.69 -4.37
N ASN A 26 -9.82 -3.22 -5.51
CA ASN A 26 -11.25 -3.42 -5.76
C ASN A 26 -11.74 -4.74 -5.15
N CYS A 27 -13.02 -5.05 -5.33
CA CYS A 27 -13.62 -6.32 -4.92
C CYS A 27 -13.88 -7.29 -6.09
N GLU A 28 -13.41 -6.95 -7.30
CA GLU A 28 -13.67 -7.68 -8.54
C GLU A 28 -12.55 -8.66 -8.91
N GLY A 29 -11.44 -8.67 -8.16
CA GLY A 29 -10.34 -9.60 -8.36
C GLY A 29 -9.31 -9.12 -9.38
N THR A 30 -9.28 -7.82 -9.68
CA THR A 30 -8.31 -7.21 -10.61
C THR A 30 -7.27 -6.37 -9.86
N MET A 31 -6.03 -6.35 -10.35
CA MET A 31 -4.91 -5.55 -9.80
C MET A 31 -4.04 -5.10 -10.97
N ASP A 32 -4.56 -4.21 -11.80
CA ASP A 32 -3.93 -3.81 -13.06
C ASP A 32 -3.25 -2.44 -12.99
N GLU A 33 -3.64 -1.59 -12.02
CA GLU A 33 -3.18 -0.21 -11.92
C GLU A 33 -2.49 0.11 -10.59
N GLY A 34 -1.68 1.17 -10.62
CA GLY A 34 -1.04 1.77 -9.45
C GLY A 34 -0.28 0.78 -8.56
N ILE A 35 -0.38 0.99 -7.25
CA ILE A 35 0.26 0.14 -6.24
C ILE A 35 -0.20 -1.32 -6.32
N ALA A 36 -1.47 -1.58 -6.64
CA ALA A 36 -2.00 -2.94 -6.71
C ALA A 36 -1.29 -3.78 -7.78
N SER A 37 -1.06 -3.19 -8.96
CA SER A 37 -0.29 -3.80 -10.06
C SER A 37 1.11 -4.24 -9.63
N ILE A 38 1.78 -3.39 -8.86
CA ILE A 38 3.12 -3.68 -8.34
C ILE A 38 3.09 -4.87 -7.37
N PHE A 39 2.13 -4.87 -6.44
CA PHE A 39 1.99 -5.95 -5.46
C PHE A 39 1.53 -7.27 -6.08
N ARG A 40 0.77 -7.24 -7.18
CA ARG A 40 0.49 -8.43 -7.99
C ARG A 40 1.76 -9.05 -8.56
N ARG A 41 2.64 -8.25 -9.17
CA ARG A 41 3.93 -8.74 -9.71
C ARG A 41 4.84 -9.27 -8.60
N ARG A 42 4.89 -8.57 -7.46
CA ARG A 42 5.78 -8.91 -6.34
C ARG A 42 5.30 -10.13 -5.52
N TYR A 43 3.99 -10.33 -5.42
CA TYR A 43 3.38 -11.40 -4.64
C TYR A 43 2.32 -12.17 -5.47
N PRO A 44 2.72 -12.93 -6.49
CA PRO A 44 1.78 -13.61 -7.39
C PRO A 44 0.86 -14.60 -6.64
N TYR A 45 1.35 -15.31 -5.63
CA TYR A 45 0.52 -16.20 -4.80
C TYR A 45 -0.51 -15.45 -3.94
N MET A 46 -0.21 -14.21 -3.56
CA MET A 46 -1.18 -13.35 -2.87
C MET A 46 -2.30 -12.94 -3.83
N PHE A 47 -1.94 -12.58 -5.06
CA PHE A 47 -2.89 -12.22 -6.10
C PHE A 47 -3.84 -13.37 -6.45
N GLU A 48 -3.33 -14.60 -6.64
CA GLU A 48 -4.19 -15.76 -6.92
C GLU A 48 -5.23 -16.00 -5.82
N ARG A 49 -4.83 -15.86 -4.55
CA ARG A 49 -5.76 -15.96 -3.41
C ARG A 49 -6.75 -14.81 -3.36
N TYR A 50 -6.28 -13.59 -3.60
CA TYR A 50 -7.13 -12.40 -3.67
C TYR A 50 -8.23 -12.59 -4.71
N LYS A 51 -7.87 -13.03 -5.92
CA LYS A 51 -8.81 -13.30 -7.01
C LYS A 51 -9.86 -14.32 -6.59
N TRP A 52 -9.43 -15.44 -6.00
CA TRP A 52 -10.36 -16.45 -5.48
C TRP A 52 -11.31 -15.89 -4.42
N ILE A 53 -10.81 -15.11 -3.45
CA ILE A 53 -11.65 -14.48 -2.40
C ILE A 53 -12.72 -13.57 -3.03
N CYS A 54 -12.35 -12.80 -4.05
CA CYS A 54 -13.28 -11.96 -4.81
C CYS A 54 -14.33 -12.78 -5.56
N GLU A 55 -13.92 -13.84 -6.27
CA GLU A 55 -14.83 -14.76 -6.99
C GLU A 55 -15.85 -15.42 -6.04
N GLN A 56 -15.47 -15.68 -4.79
CA GLN A 56 -16.37 -16.21 -3.76
C GLN A 56 -17.26 -15.14 -3.09
N GLY A 57 -17.14 -13.86 -3.45
CA GLY A 57 -17.90 -12.76 -2.82
C GLY A 57 -17.53 -12.51 -1.35
N LEU A 58 -16.34 -12.94 -0.92
CA LEU A 58 -15.91 -12.87 0.47
C LEU A 58 -15.30 -11.51 0.83
N LEU A 59 -14.83 -10.75 -0.17
CA LEU A 59 -14.26 -9.42 0.00
C LEU A 59 -15.31 -8.34 -0.26
N ALA A 60 -15.35 -7.32 0.62
CA ALA A 60 -16.20 -6.14 0.49
C ALA A 60 -15.57 -4.97 1.26
N PRO A 61 -15.96 -3.72 1.01
CA PRO A 61 -15.58 -2.59 1.85
C PRO A 61 -15.84 -2.87 3.35
N GLY A 62 -14.85 -2.58 4.20
CA GLY A 62 -14.87 -2.92 5.63
C GLY A 62 -14.53 -4.39 5.96
N LYS A 63 -14.30 -5.26 4.97
CA LYS A 63 -13.76 -6.62 5.16
C LYS A 63 -12.30 -6.67 4.69
N LEU A 64 -11.37 -6.45 5.61
CA LEU A 64 -9.94 -6.45 5.33
C LEU A 64 -9.38 -7.88 5.30
N TRP A 65 -8.38 -8.11 4.45
CA TRP A 65 -7.65 -9.39 4.41
C TRP A 65 -6.15 -9.16 4.59
N ILE A 66 -5.50 -9.98 5.42
CA ILE A 66 -4.05 -9.93 5.63
C ILE A 66 -3.42 -11.13 4.95
N TYR A 67 -2.53 -10.85 3.99
CA TYR A 67 -1.60 -11.83 3.46
C TYR A 67 -0.28 -11.75 4.23
N ASN A 68 0.12 -12.85 4.87
CA ASN A 68 1.43 -12.97 5.50
C ASN A 68 2.43 -13.48 4.45
N SER A 69 3.39 -12.64 4.06
CA SER A 69 4.40 -13.02 3.09
C SER A 69 5.46 -13.96 3.70
N PRO A 70 6.20 -14.72 2.86
CA PRO A 70 7.35 -15.49 3.33
C PRO A 70 8.43 -14.66 4.03
N SER A 71 8.54 -13.36 3.71
CA SER A 71 9.49 -12.43 4.33
C SER A 71 9.02 -11.86 5.67
N LYS A 72 7.97 -12.44 6.28
CA LYS A 72 7.32 -11.98 7.52
C LYS A 72 6.69 -10.58 7.43
N ARG A 73 6.61 -10.00 6.23
CA ARG A 73 5.88 -8.76 5.97
C ARG A 73 4.39 -9.07 5.79
N LYS A 74 3.52 -8.23 6.35
CA LYS A 74 2.08 -8.32 6.18
C LYS A 74 1.65 -7.41 5.03
N ILE A 75 0.83 -7.92 4.13
CA ILE A 75 0.16 -7.11 3.10
C ILE A 75 -1.31 -7.03 3.48
N LEU A 76 -1.78 -5.84 3.85
CA LEU A 76 -3.17 -5.59 4.19
C LEU A 76 -3.93 -5.21 2.93
N ILE A 77 -4.71 -6.15 2.41
CA ILE A 77 -5.62 -5.94 1.30
C ILE A 77 -6.82 -5.14 1.79
N PHE A 78 -6.95 -3.94 1.24
CA PHE A 78 -7.83 -2.89 1.74
C PHE A 78 -8.86 -2.53 0.65
N PRO A 79 -10.09 -3.04 0.74
CA PRO A 79 -11.07 -2.87 -0.34
C PRO A 79 -11.69 -1.47 -0.30
N VAL A 80 -11.38 -0.66 -1.31
CA VAL A 80 -11.86 0.72 -1.47
C VAL A 80 -12.21 1.10 -2.90
N LEU A 81 -11.61 0.44 -3.90
CA LEU A 81 -11.75 0.80 -5.31
C LEU A 81 -12.99 0.14 -5.91
N GLN A 82 -14.18 0.60 -5.53
CA GLN A 82 -15.40 0.35 -6.31
C GLN A 82 -15.74 1.60 -7.12
N HIS A 83 -16.37 1.41 -8.29
CA HIS A 83 -16.84 2.53 -9.10
C HIS A 83 -17.90 3.35 -8.34
N GLY A 84 -17.80 4.69 -8.40
CA GLY A 84 -18.84 5.61 -7.94
C GLY A 84 -18.43 6.57 -6.81
N GLU A 85 -19.39 7.34 -6.34
CA GLU A 85 -19.22 8.41 -5.34
C GLU A 85 -18.96 7.90 -3.91
N GLU A 86 -19.07 6.58 -3.67
CA GLU A 86 -19.00 5.99 -2.33
C GLU A 86 -17.59 5.65 -1.84
N ILE A 87 -16.54 5.90 -2.62
CA ILE A 87 -15.18 5.49 -2.27
C ILE A 87 -14.72 6.12 -0.93
N TYR A 88 -15.12 7.35 -0.62
CA TYR A 88 -14.83 7.98 0.68
C TYR A 88 -15.46 7.19 1.85
N ARG A 89 -16.72 6.75 1.69
CA ARG A 89 -17.43 5.88 2.65
C ARG A 89 -16.72 4.53 2.81
N TYR A 90 -16.22 3.96 1.72
CA TYR A 90 -15.48 2.69 1.77
C TYR A 90 -14.13 2.82 2.47
N MET A 91 -13.43 3.93 2.24
CA MET A 91 -12.20 4.25 2.97
C MET A 91 -12.48 4.35 4.47
N GLU A 92 -13.54 5.06 4.86
CA GLU A 92 -13.94 5.19 6.27
C GLU A 92 -14.24 3.81 6.89
N LEU A 93 -15.02 2.96 6.22
CA LEU A 93 -15.31 1.60 6.69
C LEU A 93 -14.04 0.76 6.87
N GLY A 94 -13.10 0.86 5.93
CA GLY A 94 -11.82 0.18 6.02
C GLY A 94 -10.97 0.69 7.19
N LEU A 95 -10.89 2.01 7.39
CA LEU A 95 -10.13 2.65 8.47
C LEU A 95 -10.73 2.31 9.83
N ALA A 96 -12.06 2.37 9.97
CA ALA A 96 -12.76 1.96 11.17
C ALA A 96 -12.51 0.48 11.49
N LYS A 97 -12.57 -0.41 10.48
CA LYS A 97 -12.25 -1.83 10.67
C LYS A 97 -10.80 -2.05 11.08
N PHE A 98 -9.87 -1.33 10.46
CA PHE A 98 -8.45 -1.39 10.79
C PHE A 98 -8.23 -1.01 12.26
N LEU A 99 -8.70 0.17 12.68
CA LEU A 99 -8.59 0.64 14.06
C LEU A 99 -9.18 -0.37 15.06
N ALA A 100 -10.31 -0.99 14.72
CA ALA A 100 -10.96 -1.96 15.61
C ALA A 100 -10.23 -3.31 15.72
N THR A 101 -9.30 -3.64 14.82
CA THR A 101 -8.75 -5.02 14.73
C THR A 101 -7.22 -5.11 14.62
N TYR A 102 -6.49 -4.03 14.39
CA TYR A 102 -5.04 -4.11 14.11
C TYR A 102 -4.25 -4.81 15.25
N GLN A 103 -4.60 -4.55 16.51
CA GLN A 103 -3.96 -5.18 17.68
C GLN A 103 -4.19 -6.69 17.71
N GLU A 104 -5.46 -7.14 17.54
CA GLU A 104 -5.80 -8.57 17.53
C GLU A 104 -5.09 -9.31 16.38
N LYS A 105 -4.84 -8.61 15.26
CA LYS A 105 -4.16 -9.16 14.07
C LYS A 105 -2.63 -9.07 14.15
N GLY A 106 -2.10 -8.57 15.27
CA GLY A 106 -0.67 -8.47 15.54
C GLY A 106 0.05 -7.51 14.60
N ILE A 107 -0.61 -6.41 14.21
CA ILE A 107 -0.01 -5.33 13.43
C ILE A 107 0.70 -4.38 14.40
N THR A 108 2.01 -4.22 14.24
CA THR A 108 2.85 -3.41 15.15
C THR A 108 3.36 -2.12 14.52
N SER A 109 3.28 -2.01 13.19
CA SER A 109 3.54 -0.79 12.42
C SER A 109 2.93 -0.95 11.02
N VAL A 110 2.50 0.16 10.43
CA VAL A 110 1.74 0.14 9.17
C VAL A 110 2.10 1.31 8.27
N ALA A 111 2.25 1.05 6.98
CA ALA A 111 2.36 2.08 5.96
C ALA A 111 1.09 2.10 5.10
N PHE A 112 0.46 3.27 5.01
CA PHE A 112 -0.67 3.56 4.14
C PHE A 112 -0.23 4.40 2.93
N PRO A 113 -0.65 4.05 1.71
CA PRO A 113 -0.56 4.98 0.59
C PRO A 113 -1.67 6.02 0.72
N LEU A 114 -1.39 7.27 0.36
CA LEU A 114 -2.43 8.22 0.03
C LEU A 114 -3.06 7.80 -1.30
N PHE A 115 -4.38 7.60 -1.31
CA PHE A 115 -5.15 7.42 -2.53
C PHE A 115 -6.31 8.40 -2.48
N ASN A 116 -6.50 9.15 -3.56
CA ASN A 116 -7.50 10.21 -3.64
C ASN A 116 -8.67 9.73 -4.49
N PRO A 117 -9.81 9.37 -3.86
CA PRO A 117 -11.03 9.08 -4.57
C PRO A 117 -11.49 10.22 -5.47
N THR A 118 -12.15 9.89 -6.58
CA THR A 118 -12.83 10.90 -7.40
C THR A 118 -13.80 11.72 -6.55
N GLY A 119 -13.73 13.05 -6.68
CA GLY A 119 -14.60 13.97 -5.92
C GLY A 119 -14.11 14.33 -4.51
N THR A 120 -12.93 13.88 -4.10
CA THR A 120 -12.32 14.25 -2.81
C THR A 120 -11.10 15.14 -2.99
N THR A 121 -10.77 15.95 -1.98
CA THR A 121 -9.49 16.64 -1.90
C THR A 121 -8.51 15.85 -1.06
N GLU A 122 -7.21 16.00 -1.32
CA GLU A 122 -6.15 15.43 -0.48
C GLU A 122 -6.34 15.82 1.00
N LYS A 123 -6.76 17.06 1.26
CA LYS A 123 -7.03 17.54 2.62
C LYS A 123 -8.13 16.72 3.31
N ASP A 124 -9.21 16.39 2.60
CA ASP A 124 -10.32 15.61 3.16
C ASP A 124 -9.87 14.18 3.47
N VAL A 125 -9.14 13.56 2.53
CA VAL A 125 -8.60 12.21 2.68
C VAL A 125 -7.60 12.14 3.85
N LEU A 126 -6.66 13.07 3.91
CA LEU A 126 -5.68 13.14 5.01
C LEU A 126 -6.36 13.41 6.36
N GLY A 127 -7.41 14.25 6.38
CA GLY A 127 -8.22 14.49 7.57
C GLY A 127 -8.87 13.21 8.09
N LEU A 128 -9.51 12.45 7.20
CA LEU A 128 -10.14 11.16 7.54
C LEU A 128 -9.11 10.13 8.03
N MET A 129 -8.03 9.95 7.27
CA MET A 129 -6.95 9.02 7.63
C MET A 129 -6.35 9.39 8.98
N SER A 130 -6.00 10.66 9.20
CA SER A 130 -5.43 11.14 10.45
C SER A 130 -6.40 10.94 11.61
N TYR A 131 -7.70 11.19 11.41
CA TYR A 131 -8.70 10.97 12.46
C TYR A 131 -8.68 9.53 12.97
N TYR A 132 -8.67 8.52 12.09
CA TYR A 132 -8.66 7.11 12.51
C TYR A 132 -7.27 6.64 12.97
N LEU A 133 -6.22 6.96 12.20
CA LEU A 133 -4.88 6.41 12.40
C LEU A 133 -4.17 7.02 13.61
N ALA A 134 -4.50 8.26 14.01
CA ALA A 134 -3.95 8.89 15.22
C ALA A 134 -4.43 8.22 16.52
N LYS A 135 -5.46 7.37 16.45
CA LYS A 135 -5.98 6.59 17.58
C LYS A 135 -5.28 5.24 17.75
N CYS A 136 -4.36 4.89 16.84
CA CYS A 136 -3.58 3.67 16.94
C CYS A 136 -2.40 3.87 17.89
N ASP A 137 -2.00 2.83 18.63
CA ASP A 137 -0.82 2.84 19.51
C ASP A 137 0.46 2.35 18.82
N ILE A 138 0.46 2.35 17.49
CA ILE A 138 1.55 1.90 16.62
C ILE A 138 2.04 3.03 15.71
N ALA A 139 3.28 2.90 15.24
CA ALA A 139 3.81 3.77 14.20
C ALA A 139 3.03 3.59 12.89
N VAL A 140 2.62 4.72 12.31
CA VAL A 140 1.89 4.81 11.04
C VAL A 140 2.66 5.69 10.08
N GLU A 141 3.06 5.16 8.94
CA GLU A 141 3.57 5.95 7.81
C GLU A 141 2.42 6.24 6.84
N ILE A 142 2.27 7.49 6.39
CA ILE A 142 1.35 7.89 5.31
C ILE A 142 2.19 8.42 4.14
N TYR A 143 2.20 7.70 3.02
CA TYR A 143 2.93 8.08 1.83
C TYR A 143 2.11 9.07 1.00
N THR A 144 2.48 10.35 1.02
CA THR A 144 1.72 11.43 0.36
C THR A 144 2.17 11.67 -1.08
N GLU A 145 3.42 11.36 -1.41
CA GLU A 145 3.98 11.53 -2.75
C GLU A 145 4.76 10.30 -3.19
N TYR A 146 4.46 9.80 -4.41
CA TYR A 146 5.19 8.69 -5.00
C TYR A 146 6.47 9.17 -5.69
N ILE A 147 7.62 8.71 -5.19
CA ILE A 147 8.92 8.88 -5.85
C ILE A 147 9.43 7.49 -6.24
N PRO A 148 9.58 7.18 -7.55
CA PRO A 148 10.08 5.89 -8.00
C PRO A 148 11.43 5.57 -7.37
N ARG A 149 11.56 4.36 -6.82
CA ARG A 149 12.80 3.92 -6.16
C ARG A 149 13.99 4.00 -7.10
N SER A 150 13.83 3.76 -8.40
CA SER A 150 14.91 3.80 -9.37
C SER A 150 15.62 5.15 -9.43
N GLN A 151 14.94 6.26 -9.14
CA GLN A 151 15.56 7.59 -9.09
C GLN A 151 16.65 7.70 -8.02
N THR A 152 16.54 6.91 -6.95
CA THR A 152 17.54 6.86 -5.87
C THR A 152 18.46 5.65 -5.99
N LEU A 153 17.92 4.48 -6.33
CA LEU A 153 18.67 3.23 -6.37
C LEU A 153 19.66 3.16 -7.53
N VAL A 154 19.29 3.60 -8.74
CA VAL A 154 20.18 3.50 -9.91
C VAL A 154 21.44 4.36 -9.71
N PRO A 155 21.36 5.65 -9.33
CA PRO A 155 22.56 6.43 -9.06
C PRO A 155 23.44 5.87 -7.94
N LEU A 156 22.83 5.28 -6.89
CA LEU A 156 23.58 4.63 -5.82
C LEU A 156 24.35 3.40 -6.30
N LEU A 157 23.70 2.54 -7.10
CA LEU A 157 24.36 1.38 -7.67
C LEU A 157 25.46 1.78 -8.66
N GLU A 158 25.25 2.81 -9.48
CA GLU A 158 26.28 3.28 -10.41
C GLU A 158 27.54 3.81 -9.70
N ARG A 159 27.37 4.44 -8.53
CA ARG A 159 28.50 4.90 -7.70
C ARG A 159 29.33 3.74 -7.15
N LEU A 160 28.73 2.58 -6.95
CA LEU A 160 29.38 1.40 -6.36
C LEU A 160 29.94 0.44 -7.41
N CYS A 161 29.19 0.24 -8.50
CA CYS A 161 29.45 -0.80 -9.50
C CYS A 161 29.97 -0.26 -10.83
N GLY A 162 29.94 1.06 -11.04
CA GLY A 162 30.19 1.69 -12.34
C GLY A 162 28.91 1.94 -13.14
N LYS A 163 29.05 2.63 -14.28
CA LYS A 163 27.91 3.02 -15.13
C LYS A 163 27.20 1.80 -15.75
N PHE A 164 25.87 1.85 -15.77
CA PHE A 164 25.05 0.82 -16.40
C PHE A 164 24.59 1.22 -17.79
N THR A 165 24.42 0.23 -18.65
CA THR A 165 23.73 0.37 -19.94
C THR A 165 22.22 0.54 -19.74
N ASP A 166 21.52 1.07 -20.75
CA ASP A 166 20.05 1.22 -20.71
C ASP A 166 19.33 -0.11 -20.46
N LYS A 167 19.87 -1.22 -21.00
CA LYS A 167 19.34 -2.57 -20.79
C LYS A 167 19.48 -3.02 -19.33
N GLU A 168 20.59 -2.68 -18.68
CA GLU A 168 20.81 -2.99 -17.27
C GLU A 168 19.94 -2.13 -16.37
N ILE A 169 19.80 -0.84 -16.67
CA ILE A 169 18.89 0.07 -15.96
C ILE A 169 17.44 -0.43 -16.07
N TYR A 170 17.00 -0.85 -17.27
CA TYR A 170 15.69 -1.45 -17.46
C TYR A 170 15.51 -2.71 -16.59
N ASN A 171 16.51 -3.59 -16.55
CA ASN A 171 16.46 -4.79 -15.72
C ASN A 171 16.42 -4.46 -14.21
N ILE A 172 17.15 -3.46 -13.75
CA ILE A 172 17.12 -2.97 -12.36
C ILE A 172 15.71 -2.46 -12.03
N LYS A 173 15.15 -1.59 -12.87
CA LYS A 173 13.79 -1.07 -12.72
C LYS A 173 12.76 -2.19 -12.66
N LYS A 174 12.90 -3.20 -13.52
CA LYS A 174 11.97 -4.34 -13.61
C LYS A 174 12.05 -5.26 -12.40
N LYS A 175 13.26 -5.68 -12.04
CA LYS A 175 13.48 -6.78 -11.09
C LYS A 175 13.69 -6.32 -9.64
N LEU A 176 14.24 -5.13 -9.43
CA LEU A 176 14.53 -4.61 -8.10
C LEU A 176 13.53 -3.55 -7.65
N CYS A 177 13.07 -2.68 -8.58
CA CYS A 177 12.11 -1.63 -8.26
C CYS A 177 10.64 -1.98 -8.56
N PHE A 178 10.40 -2.97 -9.44
CA PHE A 178 9.06 -3.34 -9.94
C PHE A 178 8.31 -2.22 -10.68
N GLU A 179 9.06 -1.34 -11.37
CA GLU A 179 8.57 -0.10 -11.99
C GLU A 179 8.24 -0.20 -13.49
N VAL A 180 8.55 -1.33 -14.14
CA VAL A 180 8.31 -1.52 -15.58
C VAL A 180 7.72 -2.91 -15.83
N ASP A 181 6.89 -3.01 -16.87
CA ASP A 181 6.24 -4.25 -17.30
C ASP A 181 7.14 -5.14 -18.19
#